data_AF-A0A8D8KTY3-F1
#
_entry.id   AF-A0A8D8KTY3-F1
#
_cell.length_a   1.000
_cell.length_b   1.000
_cell.length_c   1.000
_cell.angle_alpha   90.00
_cell.angle_beta   90.00
_cell.angle_gamma   90.00
#
_symmetry.space_group_name_H-M   'P 1'
#
loop_
_entity.id
_entity.type
_entity.pdbx_description
1 polymer ?
#
loop_
_entity_poly.entity_id
_entity_poly.type
_entity_poly.pdbx_seq_one_letter_code
_entity_poly.pdbx_strand_id
1 'polypeptide(L)'
;MEWSFGNTVILAGIVKQYPILYDGTIHYRKKQFAWGLVAQRIGQGATPQDCKIKWSNLKKEFILGRTSPTPCALTPHLSFLLPFMKQLQTTEERALDPLNSLKYLIKLTGLVREHPCLYNKRGKQLRASIWEQIATDMEDGTTGTQCQTRWLRLRNRYTNSLRMGTPMTPYGMKQHLEFLNEYVNVQPQISQKPPPPLKESEDDKFLYKLIDVVRDYPILYDGTKFNPAIFETNWQNVAKTLGNGATASDCRYRWRKLRKNFKLHLKGTTFQVKNPALVQRLEFLKPYVMYKRPAEDTHMTEAERRAGLLVTFGRQCQALRIDIRDSDTMHLLNFLPEMASMDEAQKRRFRIGAVKAAREILGDDATDWR
;
A
#
# COMPACT_ATOMS: atom_id res chain seq x y z
N MET A 1 -13.30 -3.54 -19.33
CA MET A 1 -14.77 -3.49 -19.38
C MET A 1 -15.21 -2.13 -18.86
N GLU A 2 -15.95 -1.36 -19.66
CA GLU A 2 -16.57 -0.12 -19.19
C GLU A 2 -17.83 -0.44 -18.40
N TRP A 3 -17.97 0.18 -17.23
CA TRP A 3 -19.11 -0.05 -16.34
C TRP A 3 -20.16 1.02 -16.57
N SER A 4 -21.23 0.66 -17.27
CA SER A 4 -22.43 1.49 -17.35
C SER A 4 -23.10 1.62 -15.98
N PHE A 5 -23.98 2.62 -15.84
CA PHE A 5 -24.82 2.78 -14.65
C PHE A 5 -25.66 1.52 -14.40
N GLY A 6 -26.32 0.99 -15.44
CA GLY A 6 -27.12 -0.23 -15.35
C GLY A 6 -26.32 -1.43 -14.84
N ASN A 7 -25.12 -1.65 -15.37
CA ASN A 7 -24.24 -2.73 -14.91
C ASN A 7 -23.78 -2.53 -13.45
N THR A 8 -23.63 -1.28 -13.01
CA THR A 8 -23.27 -0.95 -11.63
C THR A 8 -24.43 -1.24 -10.67
N VAL A 9 -25.67 -0.93 -11.06
CA VAL A 9 -26.88 -1.29 -10.32
C VAL A 9 -27.03 -2.81 -10.22
N ILE A 10 -26.85 -3.53 -11.32
CA ILE A 10 -26.88 -5.00 -11.37
C ILE A 10 -25.81 -5.59 -10.44
N LEU A 11 -24.57 -5.08 -10.49
CA LEU A 11 -23.50 -5.50 -9.60
C LEU A 11 -23.89 -5.32 -8.13
N ALA A 12 -24.41 -4.15 -7.74
CA ALA A 12 -24.83 -3.90 -6.37
C ALA A 12 -25.96 -4.85 -5.93
N GLY A 13 -26.95 -5.08 -6.81
CA GLY A 13 -28.06 -5.99 -6.56
C GLY A 13 -27.63 -7.44 -6.39
N ILE A 14 -26.68 -7.92 -7.21
CA ILE A 14 -26.13 -9.27 -7.07
C ILE A 14 -25.29 -9.37 -5.79
N VAL A 15 -24.40 -8.40 -5.54
CA VAL A 15 -23.54 -8.43 -4.34
C VAL A 15 -24.37 -8.43 -3.06
N LYS A 16 -25.51 -7.72 -3.01
CA LYS A 16 -26.47 -7.77 -1.89
C LYS A 16 -26.92 -9.18 -1.51
N GLN A 17 -26.94 -10.12 -2.47
CA GLN A 17 -27.32 -11.52 -2.23
C GLN A 17 -26.17 -12.35 -1.62
N TYR A 18 -24.95 -11.80 -1.52
CA TYR A 18 -23.77 -12.48 -1.00
C TYR A 18 -23.15 -11.68 0.17
N PRO A 19 -23.70 -11.81 1.40
CA PRO A 19 -23.16 -11.17 2.61
C PRO A 19 -21.64 -11.31 2.78
N ILE A 20 -21.10 -12.46 2.41
CA ILE A 20 -19.66 -12.77 2.44
C ILE A 20 -18.77 -11.78 1.67
N LEU A 21 -19.31 -11.01 0.72
CA LEU A 21 -18.57 -10.02 -0.09
C LEU A 21 -18.49 -8.63 0.55
N TYR A 22 -19.31 -8.36 1.56
CA TYR A 22 -19.34 -7.06 2.24
C TYR A 22 -19.26 -7.15 3.77
N ASP A 23 -19.52 -8.32 4.34
CA ASP A 23 -19.24 -8.64 5.72
C ASP A 23 -17.74 -8.93 5.92
N GLY A 24 -17.12 -8.15 6.81
CA GLY A 24 -15.71 -8.26 7.19
C GLY A 24 -15.40 -9.53 7.99
N THR A 25 -16.39 -10.16 8.61
CA THR A 25 -16.21 -11.29 9.54
C THR A 25 -15.96 -12.64 8.85
N ILE A 26 -16.23 -12.74 7.54
CA ILE A 26 -16.31 -14.04 6.85
C ILE A 26 -15.01 -14.38 6.07
N HIS A 27 -14.59 -15.66 6.12
CA HIS A 27 -13.32 -16.17 5.60
C HIS A 27 -13.03 -15.93 4.09
N TYR A 28 -11.75 -15.66 3.78
CA TYR A 28 -11.24 -15.29 2.45
C TYR A 28 -11.52 -16.29 1.32
N ARG A 29 -11.40 -17.61 1.55
CA ARG A 29 -11.60 -18.63 0.49
C ARG A 29 -13.01 -18.60 -0.09
N LYS A 30 -14.03 -18.35 0.73
CA LYS A 30 -15.43 -18.25 0.30
C LYS A 30 -15.68 -17.01 -0.57
N LYS A 31 -14.92 -15.92 -0.36
CA LYS A 31 -15.05 -14.69 -1.15
C LYS A 31 -14.65 -14.88 -2.62
N GLN A 32 -13.59 -15.66 -2.88
CA GLN A 32 -13.13 -15.88 -4.25
C GLN A 32 -14.16 -16.66 -5.09
N PHE A 33 -14.78 -17.68 -4.50
CA PHE A 33 -15.87 -18.41 -5.13
C PHE A 33 -17.07 -17.52 -5.43
N ALA A 34 -17.49 -16.70 -4.47
CA ALA A 34 -18.61 -15.77 -4.66
C ALA A 34 -18.36 -14.72 -5.75
N TRP A 35 -17.13 -14.21 -5.90
CA TRP A 35 -16.80 -13.34 -7.02
C TRP A 35 -16.92 -14.04 -8.38
N GLY A 36 -16.68 -15.36 -8.45
CA GLY A 36 -16.98 -16.19 -9.62
C GLY A 36 -18.46 -16.16 -10.00
N LEU A 37 -19.33 -16.39 -9.02
CA LEU A 37 -20.78 -16.36 -9.22
C LEU A 37 -21.30 -14.97 -9.59
N VAL A 38 -20.75 -13.91 -8.98
CA VAL A 38 -21.09 -12.53 -9.33
C VAL A 38 -20.75 -12.24 -10.79
N ALA A 39 -19.54 -12.58 -11.23
CA ALA A 39 -19.10 -12.39 -12.61
C ALA A 39 -19.97 -13.16 -13.61
N GLN A 40 -20.30 -14.42 -13.30
CA GLN A 40 -21.19 -15.24 -14.12
C GLN A 40 -22.58 -14.61 -14.29
N ARG A 41 -23.13 -14.03 -13.22
CA ARG A 41 -24.47 -13.42 -13.23
C ARG A 41 -24.53 -12.05 -13.90
N ILE A 42 -23.44 -11.28 -13.86
CA ILE A 42 -23.34 -10.01 -14.60
C ILE A 42 -23.27 -10.28 -16.11
N GLY A 43 -22.58 -11.37 -16.50
CA GLY A 43 -22.36 -11.70 -17.90
C GLY A 43 -21.45 -10.69 -18.59
N GLN A 44 -21.59 -10.54 -19.92
CA GLN A 44 -20.89 -9.53 -20.72
C GLN A 44 -19.35 -9.57 -20.64
N GLY A 45 -18.77 -10.74 -20.37
CA GLY A 45 -17.32 -10.91 -20.26
C GLY A 45 -16.71 -10.31 -18.98
N ALA A 46 -17.51 -9.92 -17.98
CA ALA A 46 -17.00 -9.45 -16.70
C ALA A 46 -16.19 -10.55 -16.00
N THR A 47 -14.96 -10.24 -15.58
CA THR A 47 -14.19 -11.19 -14.77
C THR A 47 -14.47 -11.00 -13.28
N PRO A 48 -14.22 -12.02 -12.43
CA PRO A 48 -14.31 -11.89 -10.97
C PRO A 48 -13.47 -10.72 -10.42
N GLN A 49 -12.33 -10.44 -11.07
CA GLN A 49 -11.44 -9.36 -10.68
C GLN A 49 -12.01 -7.98 -11.04
N ASP A 50 -12.65 -7.84 -12.20
CA ASP A 50 -13.32 -6.59 -12.60
C ASP A 50 -14.45 -6.24 -11.63
N CYS A 51 -15.28 -7.23 -11.28
CA CYS A 51 -16.37 -7.08 -10.32
C CYS A 51 -15.84 -6.63 -8.96
N LYS A 52 -14.75 -7.26 -8.49
CA LYS A 52 -14.11 -6.94 -7.21
C LYS A 52 -13.54 -5.53 -7.20
N ILE A 53 -12.84 -5.10 -8.26
CA ILE A 53 -12.29 -3.75 -8.37
C ILE A 53 -13.42 -2.72 -8.39
N LYS A 54 -14.44 -2.91 -9.25
CA LYS A 54 -15.57 -1.99 -9.34
C LYS A 54 -16.32 -1.88 -8.01
N TRP A 55 -16.60 -3.00 -7.35
CA TRP A 55 -17.23 -3.02 -6.04
C TRP A 55 -16.38 -2.31 -4.97
N SER A 56 -15.06 -2.51 -4.98
CA SER A 56 -14.17 -1.80 -4.06
C SER A 56 -14.22 -0.29 -4.25
N ASN A 57 -14.33 0.19 -5.49
CA ASN A 57 -14.44 1.62 -5.78
C ASN A 57 -15.82 2.15 -5.36
N LEU A 58 -16.88 1.42 -5.72
CA LEU A 58 -18.26 1.76 -5.36
C LEU A 58 -18.44 1.89 -3.84
N LYS A 59 -17.87 0.96 -3.06
CA LYS A 59 -17.86 1.06 -1.60
C LYS A 59 -17.15 2.31 -1.11
N LYS A 60 -15.96 2.61 -1.64
CA LYS A 60 -15.20 3.80 -1.23
C LYS A 60 -15.94 5.08 -1.54
N GLU A 61 -16.55 5.18 -2.72
CA GLU A 61 -17.40 6.30 -3.12
C GLU A 61 -18.58 6.47 -2.17
N PHE A 62 -19.27 5.38 -1.85
CA PHE A 62 -20.41 5.39 -0.93
C PHE A 62 -20.01 5.71 0.52
N ILE A 63 -18.89 5.16 1.02
CA ILE A 63 -18.40 5.36 2.39
C ILE A 63 -17.87 6.77 2.60
N LEU A 64 -17.09 7.29 1.66
CA LEU A 64 -16.42 8.57 1.83
C LEU A 64 -17.37 9.76 1.68
N GLY A 65 -18.65 9.53 1.34
CA GLY A 65 -19.63 10.60 1.09
C GLY A 65 -19.14 11.63 0.07
N ARG A 66 -18.13 11.28 -0.74
CA ARG A 66 -17.40 12.25 -1.55
C ARG A 66 -18.26 12.65 -2.73
N THR A 67 -18.52 13.96 -2.78
CA THR A 67 -18.81 14.93 -3.85
C THR A 67 -18.58 14.58 -5.34
N SER A 68 -18.22 13.36 -5.71
CA SER A 68 -18.48 12.84 -7.06
C SER A 68 -19.99 12.87 -7.30
N PRO A 69 -20.48 13.18 -8.51
CA PRO A 69 -21.87 12.97 -8.90
C PRO A 69 -22.13 11.46 -9.04
N THR A 70 -21.78 10.68 -8.02
CA THR A 70 -22.34 9.35 -7.83
C THR A 70 -23.83 9.61 -7.72
N PRO A 71 -24.64 9.16 -8.69
CA PRO A 71 -26.02 9.59 -8.74
C PRO A 71 -26.68 9.20 -7.43
N CYS A 72 -27.44 10.11 -6.82
CA CYS A 72 -28.35 9.78 -5.73
C CYS A 72 -29.18 8.50 -6.03
N ALA A 73 -29.30 8.15 -7.31
CA ALA A 73 -29.89 6.92 -7.82
C ALA A 73 -29.20 5.59 -7.41
N LEU A 74 -27.93 5.55 -7.00
CA LEU A 74 -27.29 4.31 -6.49
C LEU A 74 -27.52 4.10 -4.98
N THR A 75 -27.87 5.14 -4.25
CA THR A 75 -28.08 5.09 -2.80
C THR A 75 -29.10 4.02 -2.37
N PRO A 76 -30.27 3.87 -3.02
CA PRO A 76 -31.22 2.81 -2.66
C PRO A 76 -30.62 1.41 -2.78
N HIS A 77 -29.78 1.20 -3.81
CA HIS A 77 -29.14 -0.09 -4.08
C HIS A 77 -27.98 -0.40 -3.12
N LEU A 78 -27.39 0.61 -2.46
CA LEU A 78 -26.27 0.46 -1.52
C LEU A 78 -26.68 0.61 -0.05
N SER A 79 -27.90 1.04 0.23
CA SER A 79 -28.47 1.18 1.58
C SER A 79 -28.28 -0.05 2.48
N PHE A 80 -28.27 -1.26 1.89
CA PHE A 80 -28.03 -2.51 2.63
C PHE A 80 -26.64 -2.57 3.29
N LEU A 81 -25.68 -1.74 2.85
CA LEU A 81 -24.37 -1.63 3.46
C LEU A 81 -24.38 -0.82 4.75
N LEU A 82 -25.37 0.04 4.98
CA LEU A 82 -25.40 0.97 6.12
C LEU A 82 -25.23 0.27 7.48
N PRO A 83 -25.87 -0.87 7.78
CA PRO A 83 -25.65 -1.60 9.03
C PRO A 83 -24.20 -2.09 9.20
N PHE A 84 -23.53 -2.41 8.09
CA PHE A 84 -22.14 -2.89 8.05
C PHE A 84 -21.13 -1.74 7.99
N MET A 85 -21.57 -0.55 7.60
CA MET A 85 -20.71 0.62 7.46
C MET A 85 -20.23 1.18 8.79
N LYS A 86 -20.99 1.05 9.89
CA LYS A 86 -20.48 1.41 11.23
C LYS A 86 -19.19 0.63 11.59
N GLN A 87 -19.05 -0.60 11.11
CA GLN A 87 -17.82 -1.40 11.27
C GLN A 87 -16.69 -0.97 10.31
N LEU A 88 -17.02 -0.41 9.15
CA LEU A 88 -16.05 0.04 8.14
C LEU A 88 -15.56 1.48 8.36
N GLN A 89 -16.45 2.40 8.76
CA GLN A 89 -16.13 3.79 9.11
C GLN A 89 -15.20 3.85 10.32
N THR A 90 -15.41 3.04 11.36
CA THR A 90 -14.47 2.91 12.49
C THR A 90 -13.06 2.44 12.08
N THR A 91 -12.92 1.83 10.88
CA THR A 91 -11.66 1.32 10.35
C THR A 91 -11.00 2.27 9.34
N GLU A 92 -11.76 2.94 8.47
CA GLU A 92 -11.24 3.87 7.45
C GLU A 92 -11.23 5.35 7.89
N GLU A 93 -12.21 5.81 8.67
CA GLU A 93 -12.28 7.20 9.15
C GLU A 93 -11.18 7.52 10.18
N ARG A 94 -10.79 6.52 10.97
CA ARG A 94 -9.59 6.61 11.85
C ARG A 94 -8.26 6.51 11.11
N ALA A 95 -8.28 6.15 9.82
CA ALA A 95 -7.10 6.16 8.96
C ALA A 95 -6.92 7.51 8.22
N LEU A 96 -7.90 8.43 8.31
CA LEU A 96 -7.93 9.68 7.52
C LEU A 96 -7.37 10.91 8.24
N ASP A 97 -7.05 10.82 9.53
CA ASP A 97 -6.23 11.84 10.20
C ASP A 97 -4.97 11.19 10.82
N PRO A 98 -3.79 11.41 10.22
CA PRO A 98 -2.52 10.93 10.75
C PRO A 98 -2.26 11.35 12.20
N LEU A 99 -2.76 12.52 12.61
CA LEU A 99 -2.56 13.05 13.96
C LEU A 99 -3.46 12.33 14.97
N ASN A 100 -4.74 12.11 14.64
CA ASN A 100 -5.63 11.29 15.47
C ASN A 100 -5.17 9.84 15.54
N SER A 101 -4.62 9.30 14.44
CA SER A 101 -4.02 7.96 14.43
C SER A 101 -2.82 7.88 15.38
N LEU A 102 -1.96 8.89 15.40
CA LEU A 102 -0.82 8.95 16.31
C LEU A 102 -1.27 9.07 17.78
N LYS A 103 -2.17 10.01 18.10
CA LYS A 103 -2.72 10.18 19.45
C LYS A 103 -3.36 8.88 19.97
N TYR A 104 -4.14 8.21 19.13
CA TYR A 104 -4.73 6.91 19.45
C TYR A 104 -3.66 5.87 19.78
N LEU A 105 -2.62 5.74 18.96
CA LEU A 105 -1.55 4.76 19.18
C LEU A 105 -0.74 5.07 20.44
N ILE A 106 -0.53 6.35 20.76
CA ILE A 106 0.13 6.78 22.01
C ILE A 106 -0.72 6.38 23.21
N LYS A 107 -2.04 6.71 23.22
CA LYS A 107 -2.96 6.33 24.31
C LYS A 107 -2.99 4.81 24.51
N LEU A 108 -3.16 4.04 23.42
CA LEU A 108 -3.15 2.57 23.46
C LEU A 108 -1.84 2.04 24.03
N THR A 109 -0.71 2.62 23.63
CA THR A 109 0.61 2.20 24.13
C THR A 109 0.79 2.48 25.62
N GLY A 110 0.27 3.62 26.11
CA GLY A 110 0.23 3.96 27.53
C GLY A 110 -0.54 2.92 28.34
N LEU A 111 -1.79 2.63 27.96
CA LEU A 111 -2.62 1.62 28.64
C LEU A 111 -1.97 0.23 28.59
N VAL A 112 -1.41 -0.18 27.45
CA VAL A 112 -0.73 -1.48 27.37
C VAL A 112 0.49 -1.54 28.29
N ARG A 113 1.23 -0.43 28.48
CA ARG A 113 2.42 -0.36 29.34
C ARG A 113 2.09 -0.70 30.79
N GLU A 114 0.91 -0.31 31.28
CA GLU A 114 0.41 -0.57 32.63
C GLU A 114 0.12 -2.05 32.91
N HIS A 115 0.04 -2.90 31.86
CA HIS A 115 -0.28 -4.32 31.98
C HIS A 115 0.83 -5.23 31.43
N PRO A 116 1.90 -5.52 32.21
CA PRO A 116 3.04 -6.34 31.78
C PRO A 116 2.70 -7.70 31.18
N CYS A 117 1.60 -8.35 31.59
CA CYS A 117 1.17 -9.64 31.05
C CYS A 117 0.80 -9.61 29.55
N LEU A 118 0.58 -8.43 28.96
CA LEU A 118 0.29 -8.28 27.53
C LEU A 118 1.54 -8.39 26.65
N TYR A 119 2.71 -8.01 27.16
CA TYR A 119 3.97 -8.02 26.39
C TYR A 119 5.02 -8.99 26.96
N ASN A 120 4.95 -9.32 28.25
CA ASN A 120 5.70 -10.40 28.87
C ASN A 120 5.08 -11.77 28.49
N LYS A 121 5.92 -12.80 28.35
CA LYS A 121 5.47 -14.17 28.05
C LYS A 121 4.72 -14.84 29.20
N ARG A 122 4.80 -14.29 30.42
CA ARG A 122 4.13 -14.80 31.63
C ARG A 122 2.68 -14.28 31.70
N GLY A 123 1.73 -15.10 32.16
CA GLY A 123 0.35 -14.69 32.46
C GLY A 123 -0.63 -14.66 31.27
N LYS A 124 -0.80 -15.78 30.56
CA LYS A 124 -1.72 -15.85 29.40
C LYS A 124 -3.21 -15.76 29.76
N GLN A 125 -3.61 -16.22 30.95
CA GLN A 125 -5.02 -16.42 31.31
C GLN A 125 -5.81 -15.11 31.48
N LEU A 126 -5.15 -14.02 31.92
CA LEU A 126 -5.80 -12.73 32.19
C LEU A 126 -5.87 -11.78 30.96
N ARG A 127 -5.38 -12.21 29.80
CA ARG A 127 -5.24 -11.28 28.66
C ARG A 127 -6.56 -10.81 28.08
N ALA A 128 -7.58 -11.67 28.06
CA ALA A 128 -8.86 -11.34 27.45
C ALA A 128 -9.57 -10.22 28.21
N SER A 129 -9.68 -10.35 29.55
CA SER A 129 -10.32 -9.34 30.39
C SER A 129 -9.58 -7.99 30.35
N ILE A 130 -8.25 -8.02 30.35
CA ILE A 130 -7.44 -6.79 30.27
C ILE A 130 -7.64 -6.07 28.93
N TRP A 131 -7.76 -6.80 27.81
CA TRP A 131 -8.06 -6.15 26.52
C TRP A 131 -9.43 -5.48 26.51
N GLU A 132 -10.44 -6.06 27.15
CA GLU A 132 -11.75 -5.42 27.28
C GLU A 132 -11.68 -4.18 28.19
N GLN A 133 -10.92 -4.23 29.29
CA GLN A 133 -10.67 -3.06 30.13
C GLN A 133 -10.01 -1.92 29.33
N ILE A 134 -8.92 -2.21 28.61
CA ILE A 134 -8.25 -1.23 27.74
C ILE A 134 -9.23 -0.66 26.71
N ALA A 135 -10.13 -1.47 26.16
CA ALA A 135 -11.11 -1.01 25.18
C ALA A 135 -12.13 -0.04 25.79
N THR A 136 -12.56 -0.29 27.03
CA THR A 136 -13.37 0.67 27.82
C THR A 136 -12.61 1.98 28.03
N ASP A 137 -11.35 1.91 28.46
CA ASP A 137 -10.51 3.09 28.76
C ASP A 137 -10.16 3.92 27.51
N MET A 138 -10.22 3.32 26.31
CA MET A 138 -10.03 4.04 25.06
C MET A 138 -11.21 4.97 24.73
N GLU A 139 -12.41 4.73 25.27
CA GLU A 139 -13.63 5.57 25.16
C GLU A 139 -14.11 5.83 23.72
N ASP A 140 -13.69 5.00 22.76
CA ASP A 140 -13.97 5.20 21.34
C ASP A 140 -14.86 4.09 20.73
N GLY A 141 -15.51 3.30 21.58
CA GLY A 141 -16.33 2.16 21.17
C GLY A 141 -15.53 1.04 20.49
N THR A 142 -14.20 0.97 20.70
CA THR A 142 -13.43 -0.20 20.29
C THR A 142 -13.73 -1.40 21.16
N THR A 143 -13.49 -2.59 20.62
CA THR A 143 -13.54 -3.84 21.38
C THR A 143 -12.13 -4.29 21.78
N GLY A 144 -12.00 -5.14 22.80
CA GLY A 144 -10.69 -5.65 23.22
C GLY A 144 -9.92 -6.34 22.09
N THR A 145 -10.62 -7.09 21.23
CA THR A 145 -10.02 -7.74 20.04
C THR A 145 -9.47 -6.74 19.00
N GLN A 146 -10.12 -5.59 18.83
CA GLN A 146 -9.63 -4.52 17.95
C GLN A 146 -8.36 -3.87 18.53
N CYS A 147 -8.36 -3.55 19.83
CA CYS A 147 -7.19 -3.03 20.56
C CYS A 147 -6.00 -4.00 20.45
N GLN A 148 -6.23 -5.29 20.72
CA GLN A 148 -5.24 -6.35 20.58
C GLN A 148 -4.64 -6.41 19.17
N THR A 149 -5.49 -6.36 18.14
CA THR A 149 -5.05 -6.40 16.74
C THR A 149 -4.20 -5.19 16.37
N ARG A 150 -4.61 -3.99 16.80
CA ARG A 150 -3.86 -2.74 16.58
C ARG A 150 -2.51 -2.77 17.29
N TRP A 151 -2.49 -3.20 18.55
CA TRP A 151 -1.27 -3.40 19.34
C TRP A 151 -0.31 -4.38 18.66
N LEU A 152 -0.78 -5.55 18.21
CA LEU A 152 0.06 -6.54 17.55
C LEU A 152 0.73 -5.98 16.29
N ARG A 153 -0.03 -5.22 15.48
CA ARG A 153 0.51 -4.54 14.30
C ARG A 153 1.58 -3.53 14.67
N LEU A 154 1.32 -2.71 15.70
CA LEU A 154 2.26 -1.71 16.19
C LEU A 154 3.56 -2.35 16.70
N ARG A 155 3.45 -3.37 17.57
CA ARG A 155 4.58 -4.13 18.11
C ARG A 155 5.41 -4.80 17.00
N ASN A 156 4.76 -5.37 15.99
CA ASN A 156 5.46 -5.99 14.86
C ASN A 156 6.23 -4.95 14.04
N ARG A 157 5.67 -3.77 13.82
CA ARG A 157 6.39 -2.66 13.14
C ARG A 157 7.59 -2.22 13.95
N TYR A 158 7.45 -2.07 15.27
CA TYR A 158 8.55 -1.71 16.16
C TYR A 158 9.68 -2.76 16.16
N THR A 159 9.32 -4.04 16.30
CA THR A 159 10.28 -5.15 16.25
C THR A 159 11.03 -5.18 14.92
N ASN A 160 10.34 -4.92 13.80
CA ASN A 160 10.97 -4.83 12.49
C ASN A 160 11.87 -3.60 12.36
N SER A 161 11.47 -2.45 12.91
CA SER A 161 12.28 -1.24 12.96
C SER A 161 13.60 -1.48 13.69
N LEU A 162 13.56 -2.13 14.85
CA LEU A 162 14.76 -2.50 15.61
C LEU A 162 15.65 -3.50 14.85
N ARG A 163 15.06 -4.49 14.16
CA ARG A 163 15.80 -5.49 13.39
C ARG A 163 16.48 -4.93 12.13
N MET A 164 15.78 -4.05 11.43
CA MET A 164 16.17 -3.57 10.11
C MET A 164 16.86 -2.20 10.15
N GLY A 165 16.89 -1.53 11.30
CA GLY A 165 17.35 -0.14 11.39
C GLY A 165 16.47 0.85 10.64
N THR A 166 15.26 0.45 10.21
CA THR A 166 14.36 1.34 9.47
C THR A 166 13.64 2.28 10.43
N PRO A 167 13.45 3.56 10.05
CA PRO A 167 12.70 4.52 10.87
C PRO A 167 11.27 4.01 11.10
N MET A 168 10.79 4.16 12.33
CA MET A 168 9.44 3.75 12.69
C MET A 168 8.41 4.77 12.17
N THR A 169 7.34 4.28 11.56
CA THR A 169 6.19 5.08 11.14
C THR A 169 4.93 4.72 11.94
N PRO A 170 4.16 5.71 12.43
CA PRO A 170 4.40 7.16 12.34
C PRO A 170 5.60 7.65 13.19
N TYR A 171 6.21 8.77 12.80
CA TYR A 171 7.30 9.42 13.55
C TYR A 171 6.84 9.76 14.98
N GLY A 172 7.76 9.68 15.94
CA GLY A 172 7.46 9.90 17.36
C GLY A 172 6.98 8.67 18.13
N MET A 173 6.55 7.58 17.47
CA MET A 173 6.11 6.36 18.19
C MET A 173 7.24 5.60 18.87
N LYS A 174 8.49 5.77 18.41
CA LYS A 174 9.64 5.00 18.91
C LYS A 174 9.80 5.14 20.42
N GLN A 175 9.77 6.38 20.94
CA GLN A 175 9.95 6.69 22.36
C GLN A 175 8.91 6.01 23.26
N HIS A 176 7.68 5.86 22.77
CA HIS A 176 6.59 5.26 23.54
C HIS A 176 6.70 3.74 23.63
N LEU A 177 7.48 3.10 22.76
CA LEU A 177 7.65 1.64 22.69
C LEU A 177 8.99 1.16 23.24
N GLU A 178 9.86 2.05 23.71
CA GLU A 178 11.19 1.70 24.26
C GLU A 178 11.12 0.76 25.46
N PHE A 179 10.04 0.78 26.24
CA PHE A 179 9.82 -0.18 27.33
C PHE A 179 9.75 -1.63 26.84
N LEU A 180 9.49 -1.86 25.54
CA LEU A 180 9.49 -3.19 24.95
C LEU A 180 10.90 -3.74 24.69
N ASN A 181 11.95 -2.92 24.74
CA ASN A 181 13.32 -3.36 24.41
C ASN A 181 13.79 -4.53 25.28
N GLU A 182 13.40 -4.55 26.56
CA GLU A 182 13.73 -5.64 27.49
C GLU A 182 12.99 -6.96 27.17
N TYR A 183 11.84 -6.88 26.49
CA TYR A 183 10.95 -8.02 26.24
C TYR A 183 10.98 -8.50 24.80
N VAL A 184 11.46 -7.66 23.88
CA VAL A 184 11.64 -8.02 22.47
C VAL A 184 13.07 -8.50 22.32
N ASN A 185 13.21 -9.80 22.10
CA ASN A 185 14.50 -10.40 21.78
C ASN A 185 14.89 -10.02 20.35
N VAL A 186 15.30 -8.77 20.17
CA VAL A 186 15.97 -8.30 18.96
C VAL A 186 17.42 -8.64 19.18
N GLN A 187 17.86 -9.79 18.67
CA GLN A 187 19.28 -9.89 18.35
C GLN A 187 19.52 -8.83 17.28
N PRO A 188 20.22 -7.73 17.61
CA PRO A 188 20.48 -6.72 16.63
C PRO A 188 21.35 -7.40 15.57
N GLN A 189 21.07 -7.16 14.30
CA GLN A 189 21.90 -7.63 13.19
C GLN A 189 23.23 -6.84 13.16
N ILE A 190 23.84 -6.59 14.33
CA ILE A 190 25.15 -5.95 14.48
C ILE A 190 26.17 -6.98 14.01
N SER A 191 26.86 -6.60 12.93
CA SER A 191 27.98 -7.32 12.34
C SER A 191 27.67 -8.77 12.01
N GLN A 192 27.31 -8.99 10.74
CA GLN A 192 27.62 -10.23 10.07
C GLN A 192 29.12 -10.52 10.28
N LYS A 193 29.44 -11.34 11.28
CA LYS A 193 30.49 -12.35 11.07
C LYS A 193 30.19 -12.91 9.68
N PRO A 194 31.14 -12.82 8.71
CA PRO A 194 30.86 -13.16 7.32
C PRO A 194 30.07 -14.46 7.33
N PRO A 195 28.85 -14.46 6.76
CA PRO A 195 27.95 -15.59 6.87
C PRO A 195 28.77 -16.83 6.53
N PRO A 196 28.80 -17.85 7.41
CA PRO A 196 29.57 -19.05 7.14
C PRO A 196 29.22 -19.46 5.71
N PRO A 197 30.22 -19.73 4.85
CA PRO A 197 30.02 -19.86 3.41
C PRO A 197 28.82 -20.77 3.20
N LEU A 198 27.72 -20.16 2.76
CA LEU A 198 26.45 -20.87 2.62
C LEU A 198 26.75 -21.97 1.62
N LYS A 199 26.66 -23.23 2.07
CA LYS A 199 26.78 -24.37 1.15
C LYS A 199 25.75 -24.14 0.07
N GLU A 200 26.22 -23.87 -1.14
CA GLU A 200 25.36 -23.57 -2.27
C GLU A 200 24.41 -24.74 -2.45
N SER A 201 23.11 -24.48 -2.30
CA SER A 201 22.13 -25.52 -2.53
C SER A 201 22.15 -25.90 -4.01
N GLU A 202 21.85 -27.15 -4.35
CA GLU A 202 21.70 -27.57 -5.75
C GLU A 202 20.65 -26.71 -6.50
N ASP A 203 19.67 -26.18 -5.76
CA ASP A 203 18.70 -25.23 -6.30
C ASP A 203 19.35 -23.89 -6.69
N ASP A 204 20.25 -23.35 -5.87
CA ASP A 204 20.98 -22.11 -6.17
C ASP A 204 21.89 -22.30 -7.39
N LYS A 205 22.58 -23.44 -7.50
CA LYS A 205 23.41 -23.79 -8.67
C LYS A 205 22.57 -23.82 -9.94
N PHE A 206 21.38 -24.43 -9.88
CA PHE A 206 20.43 -24.43 -10.99
C PHE A 206 20.02 -22.99 -11.36
N LEU A 207 19.70 -22.14 -10.38
CA LEU A 207 19.29 -20.76 -10.62
C LEU A 207 20.42 -19.92 -11.22
N TYR A 208 21.67 -20.11 -10.81
CA TYR A 208 22.82 -19.45 -11.42
C TYR A 208 22.95 -19.82 -12.90
N LYS A 209 22.91 -21.12 -13.22
CA LYS A 209 22.98 -21.60 -14.61
C LYS A 209 21.80 -21.07 -15.43
N LEU A 210 20.60 -21.05 -14.87
CA LEU A 210 19.41 -20.48 -15.52
C LEU A 210 19.60 -18.99 -15.84
N ILE A 211 20.13 -18.19 -14.91
CA ILE A 211 20.38 -16.77 -15.13
C ILE A 211 21.41 -16.58 -16.25
N ASP A 212 22.50 -17.34 -16.22
CA ASP A 212 23.57 -17.24 -17.21
C ASP A 212 23.07 -17.58 -18.62
N VAL A 213 22.30 -18.67 -18.75
CA VAL A 213 21.75 -19.08 -20.05
C VAL A 213 20.70 -18.09 -20.54
N VAL A 214 19.78 -17.61 -19.68
CA VAL A 214 18.73 -16.67 -20.10
C VAL A 214 19.31 -15.31 -20.53
N ARG A 215 20.45 -14.90 -19.97
CA ARG A 215 21.17 -13.67 -20.36
C ARG A 215 21.53 -13.64 -21.85
N ASP A 216 21.75 -14.80 -22.46
CA ASP A 216 22.09 -14.92 -23.88
C ASP A 216 20.87 -14.82 -24.81
N TYR A 217 19.64 -14.74 -24.25
CA TYR A 217 18.39 -14.61 -24.99
C TYR A 217 17.62 -13.34 -24.63
N PRO A 218 17.99 -12.16 -25.16
CA PRO A 218 17.34 -10.87 -24.85
C PRO A 218 15.82 -10.86 -24.98
N ILE A 219 15.28 -11.58 -25.97
CA ILE A 219 13.84 -11.75 -26.18
C ILE A 219 13.06 -12.28 -24.96
N LEU A 220 13.73 -12.97 -24.04
CA LEU A 220 13.11 -13.54 -22.84
C LEU A 220 12.91 -12.52 -21.70
N TYR A 221 13.56 -11.35 -21.78
CA TYR A 221 13.52 -10.36 -20.71
C TYR A 221 13.38 -8.91 -21.17
N ASP A 222 13.80 -8.58 -22.39
CA ASP A 222 13.64 -7.29 -23.04
C ASP A 222 12.29 -7.23 -23.77
N GLY A 223 11.37 -6.43 -23.22
CA GLY A 223 10.03 -6.27 -23.79
C GLY A 223 10.01 -5.63 -25.19
N THR A 224 11.08 -4.94 -25.60
CA THR A 224 11.18 -4.33 -26.94
C THR A 224 11.48 -5.35 -28.03
N LYS A 225 12.06 -6.50 -27.66
CA LYS A 225 12.47 -7.57 -28.59
C LYS A 225 11.50 -8.76 -28.58
N PHE A 226 10.34 -8.62 -27.93
CA PHE A 226 9.40 -9.72 -27.76
C PHE A 226 8.79 -10.15 -29.10
N ASN A 227 9.00 -11.42 -29.47
CA ASN A 227 8.37 -12.05 -30.63
C ASN A 227 7.74 -13.39 -30.20
N PRO A 228 6.40 -13.52 -30.24
CA PRO A 228 5.69 -14.74 -29.83
C PRO A 228 6.15 -16.01 -30.55
N ALA A 229 6.48 -15.91 -31.85
CA ALA A 229 6.78 -17.07 -32.69
C ALA A 229 8.07 -17.79 -32.27
N ILE A 230 9.06 -17.04 -31.79
CA ILE A 230 10.36 -17.58 -31.36
C ILE A 230 10.49 -17.63 -29.84
N PHE A 231 9.53 -17.07 -29.08
CA PHE A 231 9.59 -17.03 -27.61
C PHE A 231 9.59 -18.44 -27.00
N GLU A 232 8.71 -19.33 -27.46
CA GLU A 232 8.64 -20.71 -26.94
C GLU A 232 9.87 -21.53 -27.33
N THR A 233 10.33 -21.40 -28.58
CA THR A 233 11.53 -22.06 -29.08
C THR A 233 12.76 -21.66 -28.25
N ASN A 234 12.89 -20.39 -27.87
CA ASN A 234 14.00 -19.95 -27.02
C ASN A 234 13.92 -20.56 -25.61
N TRP A 235 12.73 -20.72 -25.02
CA TRP A 235 12.60 -21.43 -23.74
C TRP A 235 12.94 -22.92 -23.83
N GLN A 236 12.62 -23.56 -24.96
CA GLN A 236 13.04 -24.95 -25.23
C GLN A 236 14.57 -25.05 -25.33
N ASN A 237 15.20 -24.10 -26.01
CA ASN A 237 16.67 -24.02 -26.09
C ASN A 237 17.31 -23.81 -24.71
N VAL A 238 16.78 -22.88 -23.90
CA VAL A 238 17.23 -22.67 -22.51
C VAL A 238 17.14 -23.98 -21.70
N ALA A 239 16.01 -24.69 -21.79
CA ALA A 239 15.80 -25.95 -21.09
C ALA A 239 16.79 -27.04 -21.54
N LYS A 240 17.00 -27.16 -22.86
CA LYS A 240 17.98 -28.09 -23.45
C LYS A 240 19.41 -27.80 -22.98
N THR A 241 19.81 -26.52 -22.92
CA THR A 241 21.14 -26.10 -22.46
C THR A 241 21.33 -26.32 -20.96
N LEU A 242 20.27 -26.15 -20.16
CA LEU A 242 20.33 -26.41 -18.73
C LEU A 242 20.54 -27.89 -18.42
N GLY A 243 19.94 -28.77 -19.21
CA GLY A 243 20.00 -30.22 -19.01
C GLY A 243 19.22 -30.65 -17.77
N ASN A 244 19.58 -31.80 -17.20
CA ASN A 244 19.05 -32.31 -15.92
C ASN A 244 17.52 -32.50 -15.87
N GLY A 245 16.89 -32.82 -17.02
CA GLY A 245 15.44 -32.98 -17.09
C GLY A 245 14.64 -31.69 -16.91
N ALA A 246 15.28 -30.52 -16.96
CA ALA A 246 14.58 -29.25 -16.87
C ALA A 246 13.65 -29.06 -18.08
N THR A 247 12.38 -28.74 -17.84
CA THR A 247 11.44 -28.41 -18.91
C THR A 247 11.41 -26.90 -19.17
N ALA A 248 10.98 -26.50 -20.37
CA ALA A 248 10.76 -25.10 -20.72
C ALA A 248 9.75 -24.41 -19.78
N SER A 249 8.76 -25.17 -19.27
CA SER A 249 7.77 -24.67 -18.30
C SER A 249 8.41 -24.36 -16.95
N ASP A 250 9.27 -25.25 -16.44
CA ASP A 250 9.95 -25.07 -15.16
C ASP A 250 10.92 -23.89 -15.19
N CYS A 251 11.68 -23.75 -16.29
CA CYS A 251 12.58 -22.63 -16.51
C CYS A 251 11.81 -21.30 -16.49
N ARG A 252 10.68 -21.23 -17.22
CA ARG A 252 9.80 -20.05 -17.22
C ARG A 252 9.27 -19.72 -15.84
N TYR A 253 8.78 -20.71 -15.11
CA TYR A 253 8.23 -20.51 -13.76
C TYR A 253 9.29 -19.96 -12.81
N ARG A 254 10.48 -20.58 -12.78
CA ARG A 254 11.61 -20.17 -11.94
C ARG A 254 12.12 -18.79 -12.32
N TRP A 255 12.24 -18.50 -13.62
CA TRP A 255 12.64 -17.18 -14.12
C TRP A 255 11.64 -16.08 -13.73
N ARG A 256 10.33 -16.34 -13.86
CA ARG A 256 9.28 -15.40 -13.44
C ARG A 256 9.39 -15.09 -11.94
N LYS A 257 9.66 -16.11 -11.12
CA LYS A 257 9.87 -15.97 -9.67
C LYS A 257 11.13 -15.15 -9.36
N LEU A 258 12.24 -15.43 -10.04
CA LEU A 258 13.49 -14.66 -9.93
C LEU A 258 13.27 -13.19 -10.27
N ARG A 259 12.67 -12.88 -11.42
CA ARG A 259 12.37 -11.50 -11.84
C ARG A 259 11.46 -10.77 -10.87
N LYS A 260 10.43 -11.44 -10.35
CA LYS A 260 9.52 -10.88 -9.34
C LYS A 260 10.29 -10.51 -8.07
N ASN A 261 11.12 -11.42 -7.58
CA ASN A 261 11.93 -11.20 -6.37
C ASN A 261 12.95 -10.09 -6.58
N PHE A 262 13.61 -10.03 -7.73
CA PHE A 262 14.55 -8.98 -8.09
C PHE A 262 13.87 -7.60 -8.18
N LYS A 263 12.67 -7.53 -8.79
CA LYS A 263 11.87 -6.30 -8.82
C LYS A 263 11.48 -5.81 -7.43
N LEU A 264 11.19 -6.73 -6.50
CA LEU A 264 10.92 -6.39 -5.10
C LEU A 264 12.19 -5.91 -4.38
N HIS A 265 13.32 -6.57 -4.62
CA HIS A 265 14.61 -6.16 -4.10
C HIS A 265 14.96 -4.73 -4.54
N LEU A 266 14.84 -4.41 -5.83
CA LEU A 266 15.14 -3.07 -6.33
C LEU A 266 14.16 -1.99 -5.83
N LYS A 267 12.96 -2.36 -5.37
CA LYS A 267 12.00 -1.41 -4.75
C LYS A 267 12.32 -1.11 -3.29
N GLY A 268 13.40 -1.67 -2.74
CA GLY A 268 13.70 -1.57 -1.31
C GLY A 268 12.64 -2.24 -0.43
N THR A 269 11.76 -3.09 -0.99
CA THR A 269 10.85 -3.87 -0.14
C THR A 269 11.66 -4.87 0.66
N THR A 270 11.24 -5.18 1.87
CA THR A 270 11.91 -6.05 2.88
C THR A 270 12.14 -7.50 2.45
N PHE A 271 12.04 -7.80 1.15
CA PHE A 271 12.36 -9.09 0.58
C PHE A 271 13.88 -9.29 0.60
N GLN A 272 14.35 -10.05 1.59
CA GLN A 272 15.72 -10.53 1.60
C GLN A 272 15.88 -11.62 0.54
N VAL A 273 16.66 -11.32 -0.50
CA VAL A 273 17.12 -12.36 -1.41
C VAL A 273 18.08 -13.22 -0.59
N LYS A 274 17.73 -14.50 -0.40
CA LYS A 274 18.49 -15.44 0.44
C LYS A 274 19.97 -15.53 0.04
N ASN A 275 20.26 -15.23 -1.22
CA ASN A 275 21.58 -15.35 -1.81
C ASN A 275 21.94 -14.05 -2.56
N PRO A 276 22.84 -13.21 -1.99
CA PRO A 276 23.28 -11.95 -2.61
C PRO A 276 23.92 -12.14 -4.00
N ALA A 277 24.56 -13.28 -4.26
CA ALA A 277 25.20 -13.54 -5.55
C ALA A 277 24.19 -13.66 -6.70
N LEU A 278 22.96 -14.14 -6.43
CA LEU A 278 21.87 -14.12 -7.41
C LEU A 278 21.48 -12.69 -7.81
N VAL A 279 21.50 -11.75 -6.85
CA VAL A 279 21.21 -10.34 -7.11
C VAL A 279 22.24 -9.74 -8.06
N GLN A 280 23.51 -9.97 -7.77
CA GLN A 280 24.62 -9.49 -8.59
C GLN A 280 24.51 -10.02 -10.04
N ARG A 281 24.21 -11.31 -10.20
CA ARG A 281 24.02 -11.90 -11.54
C ARG A 281 22.79 -11.38 -12.28
N LEU A 282 21.76 -10.90 -11.58
CA LEU A 282 20.56 -10.32 -12.17
C LEU A 282 20.70 -8.83 -12.50
N GLU A 283 21.84 -8.19 -12.23
CA GLU A 283 22.00 -6.74 -12.45
C GLU A 283 21.83 -6.32 -13.91
N PHE A 284 22.12 -7.20 -14.88
CA PHE A 284 21.86 -6.92 -16.30
C PHE A 284 20.36 -6.68 -16.59
N LEU A 285 19.46 -7.12 -15.71
CA LEU A 285 18.03 -6.84 -15.84
C LEU A 285 17.62 -5.44 -15.38
N LYS A 286 18.49 -4.68 -14.70
CA LYS A 286 18.15 -3.36 -14.15
C LYS A 286 17.50 -2.43 -15.19
N PRO A 287 18.06 -2.25 -16.41
CA PRO A 287 17.45 -1.38 -17.43
C PRO A 287 16.05 -1.84 -17.83
N TYR A 288 15.83 -3.15 -17.94
CA TYR A 288 14.59 -3.75 -18.44
C TYR A 288 13.50 -3.91 -17.38
N VAL A 289 13.87 -3.93 -16.10
CA VAL A 289 12.93 -4.06 -14.96
C VAL A 289 12.48 -2.70 -14.45
N MET A 290 13.35 -1.68 -14.56
CA MET A 290 13.09 -0.31 -14.13
C MET A 290 12.40 0.56 -15.17
N TYR A 291 12.44 0.17 -16.44
CA TYR A 291 11.52 0.69 -17.44
C TYR A 291 10.09 0.27 -17.06
N LYS A 292 9.43 1.09 -16.23
CA LYS A 292 8.06 1.46 -16.57
C LYS A 292 8.20 2.03 -17.96
N ARG A 293 7.63 1.36 -18.98
CA ARG A 293 7.34 2.03 -20.25
C ARG A 293 6.76 3.39 -19.83
N PRO A 294 7.44 4.53 -20.04
CA PRO A 294 6.73 5.80 -20.02
C PRO A 294 5.57 5.54 -20.97
N ALA A 295 4.33 5.76 -20.54
CA ALA A 295 3.25 5.79 -21.52
C ALA A 295 3.75 6.70 -22.64
N GLU A 296 3.85 6.17 -23.85
CA GLU A 296 4.54 6.83 -24.95
C GLU A 296 4.07 8.29 -25.04
N ASP A 297 5.04 9.19 -24.94
CA ASP A 297 4.92 10.64 -25.08
C ASP A 297 4.48 10.98 -26.52
N THR A 298 3.21 10.70 -26.82
CA THR A 298 2.52 11.29 -27.95
C THR A 298 1.79 12.52 -27.41
N HIS A 299 2.45 13.69 -27.51
CA HIS A 299 1.87 15.02 -27.22
C HIS A 299 1.22 15.22 -25.84
N MET A 300 1.98 15.10 -24.76
CA MET A 300 1.57 15.74 -23.50
C MET A 300 2.02 17.20 -23.50
N THR A 301 1.07 18.12 -23.46
CA THR A 301 1.29 19.56 -23.33
C THR A 301 1.92 19.90 -21.97
N GLU A 302 2.62 21.04 -21.87
CA GLU A 302 3.16 21.57 -20.60
C GLU A 302 2.09 21.60 -19.48
N ALA A 303 0.82 21.84 -19.85
CA ALA A 303 -0.32 21.81 -18.95
C ALA A 303 -0.59 20.42 -18.36
N GLU A 304 -0.43 19.36 -19.14
CA GLU A 304 -0.62 17.97 -18.68
C GLU A 304 0.55 17.48 -17.81
N ARG A 305 1.78 17.96 -18.08
CA ARG A 305 2.91 17.76 -17.14
C ARG A 305 2.63 18.41 -15.80
N ARG A 306 2.12 19.65 -15.82
CA ARG A 306 1.72 20.38 -14.60
C ARG A 306 0.58 19.66 -13.87
N ALA A 307 -0.42 19.15 -14.59
CA ALA A 307 -1.51 18.36 -14.01
C ALA A 307 -1.01 17.03 -13.39
N GLY A 308 -0.08 16.34 -14.04
CA GLY A 308 0.54 15.11 -13.53
C GLY A 308 1.31 15.34 -12.22
N LEU A 309 2.10 16.42 -12.16
CA LEU A 309 2.78 16.87 -10.96
C LEU A 309 1.78 17.21 -9.84
N LEU A 310 0.70 17.94 -10.15
CA LEU A 310 -0.38 18.26 -9.21
C LEU A 310 -1.13 17.02 -8.72
N VAL A 311 -1.26 15.95 -9.53
CA VAL A 311 -1.87 14.68 -9.10
C VAL A 311 -0.93 13.91 -8.16
N THR A 312 0.38 13.88 -8.44
CA THR A 312 1.37 13.28 -7.52
C THR A 312 1.52 14.08 -6.23
N PHE A 313 1.49 15.41 -6.33
CA PHE A 313 1.53 16.32 -5.19
C PHE A 313 0.23 16.23 -4.40
N GLY A 314 -0.93 16.17 -5.05
CA GLY A 314 -2.24 15.93 -4.44
C GLY A 314 -2.32 14.60 -3.68
N ARG A 315 -1.57 13.57 -4.11
CA ARG A 315 -1.41 12.33 -3.32
C ARG A 315 -0.52 12.52 -2.08
N GLN A 316 0.50 13.36 -2.13
CA GLN A 316 1.32 13.71 -0.96
C GLN A 316 0.58 14.68 -0.02
N CYS A 317 -0.24 15.57 -0.56
CA CYS A 317 -1.09 16.53 0.15
C CYS A 317 -2.46 15.97 0.52
N GLN A 318 -2.70 14.65 0.38
CA GLN A 318 -3.91 14.01 0.93
C GLN A 318 -4.05 14.24 2.44
N ALA A 319 -2.95 14.57 3.14
CA ALA A 319 -2.96 14.98 4.54
C ALA A 319 -3.49 16.41 4.78
N LEU A 320 -3.46 17.31 3.78
CA LEU A 320 -3.75 18.74 3.93
C LEU A 320 -5.20 19.13 3.66
N ARG A 321 -6.08 18.18 3.27
CA ARG A 321 -7.51 18.42 2.96
C ARG A 321 -7.77 19.59 2.00
N ILE A 322 -6.85 19.83 1.07
CA ILE A 322 -6.96 20.84 0.02
C ILE A 322 -8.17 20.52 -0.86
N ASP A 323 -9.14 21.44 -0.93
CA ASP A 323 -10.27 21.32 -1.86
C ASP A 323 -9.79 21.74 -3.27
N ILE A 324 -9.62 20.74 -4.14
CA ILE A 324 -9.19 20.97 -5.54
C ILE A 324 -10.27 21.62 -6.41
N ARG A 325 -11.49 21.86 -5.89
CA ARG A 325 -12.56 22.59 -6.59
C ARG A 325 -12.59 24.07 -6.25
N ASP A 326 -11.93 24.46 -5.16
CA ASP A 326 -11.82 25.85 -4.76
C ASP A 326 -10.83 26.57 -5.69
N SER A 327 -11.31 27.62 -6.37
CA SER A 327 -10.50 28.34 -7.36
C SER A 327 -9.27 28.98 -6.73
N ASP A 328 -9.41 29.46 -5.50
CA ASP A 328 -8.36 30.16 -4.77
C ASP A 328 -7.28 29.17 -4.34
N THR A 329 -7.69 27.98 -3.89
CA THR A 329 -6.79 26.87 -3.61
C THR A 329 -6.03 26.43 -4.86
N MET A 330 -6.70 26.30 -6.00
CA MET A 330 -6.02 25.96 -7.27
C MET A 330 -5.08 27.08 -7.73
N HIS A 331 -5.44 28.34 -7.50
CA HIS A 331 -4.59 29.49 -7.76
C HIS A 331 -3.32 29.45 -6.89
N LEU A 332 -3.45 29.16 -5.59
CA LEU A 332 -2.32 29.00 -4.67
C LEU A 332 -1.41 27.82 -5.06
N LEU A 333 -2.00 26.70 -5.49
CA LEU A 333 -1.23 25.53 -5.94
C LEU A 333 -0.41 25.80 -7.21
N ASN A 334 -0.85 26.72 -8.06
CA ASN A 334 -0.11 27.09 -9.27
C ASN A 334 1.21 27.81 -8.98
N PHE A 335 1.38 28.42 -7.80
CA PHE A 335 2.64 29.05 -7.39
C PHE A 335 3.68 28.05 -6.84
N LEU A 336 3.29 26.81 -6.54
CA LEU A 336 4.21 25.85 -5.90
C LEU A 336 5.48 25.55 -6.70
N PRO A 337 5.47 25.41 -8.05
CA PRO A 337 6.68 25.21 -8.82
C PRO A 337 7.66 26.40 -8.68
N GLU A 338 7.14 27.63 -8.66
CA GLU A 338 7.94 28.84 -8.46
C GLU A 338 8.46 28.92 -7.02
N MET A 339 7.63 28.55 -6.03
CA MET A 339 8.09 28.45 -4.63
C MET A 339 9.18 27.39 -4.43
N ALA A 340 9.17 26.32 -5.23
CA ALA A 340 10.18 25.28 -5.17
C ALA A 340 11.54 25.75 -5.73
N SER A 341 11.56 26.70 -6.68
CA SER A 341 12.78 27.29 -7.22
C SER A 341 13.29 28.50 -6.43
N MET A 342 12.50 29.02 -5.48
CA MET A 342 12.91 30.13 -4.62
C MET A 342 14.04 29.73 -3.65
N ASP A 343 14.99 30.65 -3.45
CA ASP A 343 15.93 30.59 -2.33
C ASP A 343 15.23 30.91 -0.99
N GLU A 344 15.93 30.69 0.14
CA GLU A 344 15.33 30.92 1.46
C GLU A 344 14.99 32.39 1.74
N ALA A 345 15.73 33.34 1.16
CA ALA A 345 15.45 34.76 1.31
C ALA A 345 14.19 35.17 0.53
N GLN A 346 13.97 34.58 -0.63
CA GLN A 346 12.77 34.74 -1.46
C GLN A 346 11.56 34.08 -0.79
N LYS A 347 11.69 32.85 -0.26
CA LYS A 347 10.62 32.19 0.51
C LYS A 347 10.22 33.01 1.75
N ARG A 348 11.20 33.60 2.45
CA ARG A 348 10.93 34.49 3.59
C ARG A 348 10.13 35.73 3.17
N ARG A 349 10.52 36.37 2.06
CA ARG A 349 9.80 37.52 1.49
C ARG A 349 8.38 37.15 1.06
N PHE A 350 8.21 36.00 0.39
CA PHE A 350 6.91 35.47 0.00
C PHE A 350 6.00 35.24 1.21
N ARG A 351 6.50 34.61 2.29
CA ARG A 351 5.71 34.39 3.52
C ARG A 351 5.26 35.70 4.16
N ILE A 352 6.14 36.69 4.24
CA ILE A 352 5.80 38.02 4.78
C ILE A 352 4.72 38.68 3.92
N GLY A 353 4.87 38.63 2.59
CA GLY A 353 3.88 39.14 1.65
C GLY A 353 2.52 38.45 1.78
N ALA A 354 2.51 37.11 1.86
CA ALA A 354 1.29 36.33 2.00
C ALA A 354 0.53 36.65 3.31
N VAL A 355 1.25 36.80 4.44
CA VAL A 355 0.64 37.19 5.72
C VAL A 355 0.09 38.62 5.66
N LYS A 356 0.81 39.54 5.02
CA LYS A 356 0.35 40.93 4.85
C LYS A 356 -0.92 40.98 3.99
N ALA A 357 -0.93 40.29 2.86
CA ALA A 357 -2.09 40.20 1.97
C ALA A 357 -3.30 39.54 2.68
N ALA A 358 -3.08 38.47 3.45
CA ALA A 358 -4.14 37.85 4.23
C ALA A 358 -4.75 38.83 5.25
N ARG A 359 -3.94 39.68 5.89
CA ARG A 359 -4.42 40.73 6.79
C ARG A 359 -5.27 41.77 6.06
N GLU A 360 -4.80 42.24 4.91
CA GLU A 360 -5.52 43.22 4.08
C GLU A 360 -6.88 42.65 3.59
N ILE A 361 -6.94 41.36 3.24
CA ILE A 361 -8.17 40.68 2.81
C ILE A 361 -9.16 40.48 3.97
N LEU A 362 -8.68 40.15 5.17
CA LEU A 362 -9.52 39.86 6.33
C LEU A 362 -10.03 41.12 7.06
N GLY A 363 -9.52 42.30 6.69
CA GLY A 363 -9.81 43.56 7.38
C GLY A 363 -9.07 43.70 8.72
N ASP A 364 -8.75 44.93 9.11
CA ASP A 364 -8.01 45.22 10.35
C ASP A 364 -8.84 44.97 11.63
N ASP A 365 -10.14 44.71 11.51
CA ASP A 365 -11.04 44.44 12.65
C ASP A 365 -10.86 43.03 13.25
N ALA A 366 -10.02 42.19 12.65
CA ALA A 366 -9.69 40.85 13.14
C ALA A 366 -8.67 40.83 14.30
N THR A 367 -8.65 41.85 15.18
CA THR A 367 -7.77 41.86 16.37
C THR A 367 -8.37 41.18 17.61
N ASP A 368 -9.60 40.68 17.54
CA ASP A 368 -10.31 40.12 18.70
C ASP A 368 -10.38 38.57 18.73
N TRP A 369 -9.37 37.88 18.19
CA TRP A 369 -9.21 36.42 18.26
C TRP A 369 -8.35 35.97 19.46
N ARG A 370 -8.59 36.54 20.65
CA ARG A 370 -7.93 36.07 21.88
C ARG A 370 -8.51 34.75 22.39
#